data_AF-A0ABD4EIE3-F1
#
_entry.id   AF-A0ABD4EIE3-F1
#
_cell.length_a   1.000
_cell.length_b   1.000
_cell.length_c   1.000
_cell.angle_alpha   90.00
_cell.angle_beta   90.00
_cell.angle_gamma   90.00
#
_symmetry.space_group_name_H-M   'P 1'
#
loop_
_entity.id
_entity.type
_entity.pdbx_description
1 polymer ?
#
loop_
_entity_poly.entity_id
_entity_poly.type
_entity_poly.pdbx_seq_one_letter_code
_entity_poly.pdbx_strand_id
1 'polypeptide(L)'
;MAKHKRGSIIGLFGLLILLVIVWIIFFSMISDQILFKEVKQVEKVENLDVTLDKASKKQIDNYTSQQVSNKSNNAWRDASATEIKTAMDSSKFIEDNKQKYQFLDLSKYQGIDKNRIKRMLFDRETLLKHTDDFLEAAKDNHVNEVYLISHALLETGASKSQLANGVEIDGKKYYNFYGVGALDEDPIKTGAQYAKKHGWDTPEKAIRGGAEFIHKHFLSHDDQNTLYSMRWNPKNPGEHQYATDIKWAESNATIIADFYQEMKTEGKYFKWYVYKDDDKHKAN
;
A
#
# COMPACT_ATOMS: atom_id res chain seq x y z
N MET A 1 54.00 -43.97 -29.75
CA MET A 1 54.05 -42.61 -29.16
C MET A 1 52.76 -41.88 -29.51
N ALA A 2 51.82 -41.79 -28.57
CA ALA A 2 50.59 -41.03 -28.77
C ALA A 2 50.87 -39.53 -28.64
N LYS A 3 50.67 -38.77 -29.72
CA LYS A 3 50.80 -37.31 -29.74
C LYS A 3 49.64 -36.70 -28.95
N HIS A 4 49.87 -36.33 -27.70
CA HIS A 4 48.91 -35.53 -26.94
C HIS A 4 48.67 -34.21 -27.70
N LYS A 5 47.44 -34.00 -28.19
CA LYS A 5 47.01 -32.70 -28.74
C LYS A 5 47.17 -31.66 -27.63
N ARG A 6 48.07 -30.68 -27.82
CA ARG A 6 48.13 -29.50 -26.96
C ARG A 6 46.79 -28.79 -27.10
N GLY A 7 45.93 -28.86 -26.07
CA GLY A 7 44.74 -28.04 -25.98
C GLY A 7 45.15 -26.57 -26.13
N SER A 8 44.48 -25.85 -27.04
CA SER A 8 44.80 -24.45 -27.31
C SER A 8 44.45 -23.62 -26.07
N ILE A 9 45.48 -23.20 -25.33
CA ILE A 9 45.34 -22.29 -24.17
C ILE A 9 44.56 -21.03 -24.57
N ILE A 10 44.76 -20.55 -25.81
CA ILE A 10 44.03 -19.41 -26.40
C ILE A 10 42.52 -19.71 -26.53
N GLY A 11 42.16 -20.94 -26.92
CA GLY A 11 40.76 -21.37 -26.95
C GLY A 11 40.14 -21.45 -25.55
N LEU A 12 40.94 -21.81 -24.53
CA LEU A 12 40.52 -21.82 -23.14
C LEU A 12 40.22 -20.40 -22.62
N PHE A 13 41.07 -19.42 -22.95
CA PHE A 13 40.85 -18.01 -22.62
C PHE A 13 39.61 -17.43 -23.33
N GLY A 14 39.41 -17.74 -24.61
CA GLY A 14 38.22 -17.31 -25.35
C GLY A 14 36.92 -17.87 -24.75
N LEU A 15 36.93 -19.14 -24.34
CA LEU A 15 35.78 -19.79 -23.69
C LEU A 15 35.52 -19.21 -22.29
N LEU A 16 36.57 -18.89 -21.53
CA LEU A 16 36.44 -18.23 -20.23
C LEU A 16 35.80 -16.84 -20.35
N ILE A 17 36.21 -16.03 -21.34
CA ILE A 17 35.59 -14.72 -21.61
C ILE A 17 34.11 -14.88 -21.93
N LEU A 18 33.76 -15.85 -22.79
CA LEU A 18 32.37 -16.11 -23.17
C LEU A 18 31.53 -16.57 -21.97
N LEU A 19 32.07 -17.42 -21.10
CA LEU A 19 31.41 -17.83 -19.85
C LEU A 19 31.17 -16.63 -18.91
N VAL A 20 32.15 -15.74 -18.77
CA VAL A 20 31.99 -14.51 -17.96
C VAL A 20 30.88 -13.62 -18.53
N ILE A 21 30.83 -13.41 -19.85
CA ILE A 21 29.78 -12.61 -20.49
C ILE A 21 28.40 -13.23 -20.27
N VAL A 22 28.26 -14.54 -20.48
CA VAL A 22 27.01 -15.27 -20.25
C VAL A 22 26.58 -15.16 -18.79
N TRP A 23 27.53 -15.31 -17.85
CA TRP A 23 27.26 -15.14 -16.43
C TRP A 23 26.81 -13.72 -16.07
N ILE A 24 27.42 -12.67 -16.64
CA ILE A 24 27.02 -11.27 -16.42
C ILE A 24 25.58 -11.04 -16.92
N ILE A 25 25.24 -11.53 -18.12
CA ILE A 25 23.88 -11.40 -18.68
C ILE A 25 22.89 -12.14 -17.79
N PHE A 26 23.19 -13.40 -17.44
CA PHE A 26 22.33 -14.20 -16.56
C PHE A 26 22.14 -13.54 -15.19
N PHE A 27 23.23 -13.10 -14.56
CA PHE A 27 23.19 -12.40 -13.28
C PHE A 27 22.38 -11.10 -13.37
N SER A 28 22.56 -10.33 -14.44
CA SER A 28 21.76 -9.11 -14.69
C SER A 28 20.26 -9.41 -14.74
N MET A 29 19.85 -10.52 -15.38
CA MET A 29 18.45 -10.94 -15.47
C MET A 29 17.81 -11.39 -14.15
N ILE A 30 18.61 -11.88 -13.18
CA ILE A 30 18.11 -12.35 -11.87
C ILE A 30 18.40 -11.39 -10.72
N SER A 31 19.28 -10.41 -10.94
CA SER A 31 19.76 -9.49 -9.90
C SER A 31 18.62 -8.72 -9.23
N ASP A 32 17.56 -8.40 -9.96
CA ASP A 32 16.37 -7.71 -9.45
C ASP A 32 15.54 -8.55 -8.46
N GLN A 33 15.67 -9.87 -8.52
CA GLN A 33 15.03 -10.83 -7.59
C GLN A 33 15.92 -11.13 -6.38
N ILE A 34 17.21 -10.85 -6.45
CA ILE A 34 18.17 -11.17 -5.37
C ILE A 34 18.49 -9.93 -4.55
N LEU A 35 18.86 -8.84 -5.23
CA LEU A 35 19.35 -7.60 -4.64
C LEU A 35 18.19 -6.67 -4.26
N PHE A 36 18.37 -6.00 -3.12
CA PHE A 36 17.49 -4.93 -2.70
C PHE A 36 17.70 -3.71 -3.59
N LYS A 37 16.61 -3.11 -4.08
CA LYS A 37 16.63 -1.88 -4.86
C LYS A 37 16.31 -0.71 -3.94
N GLU A 38 17.35 -0.01 -3.52
CA GLU A 38 17.23 1.25 -2.78
C GLU A 38 16.52 2.31 -3.63
N VAL A 39 15.75 3.15 -2.96
CA VAL A 39 15.03 4.26 -3.59
C VAL A 39 15.40 5.54 -2.87
N LYS A 40 15.83 6.55 -3.63
CA LYS A 40 16.04 7.89 -3.09
C LYS A 40 14.70 8.45 -2.60
N GLN A 41 14.53 8.52 -1.29
CA GLN A 41 13.31 9.02 -0.66
C GLN A 41 13.15 10.52 -0.91
N VAL A 42 11.88 10.93 -1.04
CA VAL A 42 11.44 12.31 -1.16
C VAL A 42 10.50 12.55 0.02
N GLU A 43 10.99 13.34 0.96
CA GLU A 43 10.38 13.49 2.27
C GLU A 43 9.84 14.90 2.46
N LYS A 44 8.63 15.00 3.01
CA LYS A 44 8.03 16.25 3.46
C LYS A 44 7.81 16.14 4.97
N VAL A 45 8.30 17.12 5.73
CA VAL A 45 8.07 17.19 7.18
C VAL A 45 7.01 18.25 7.45
N GLU A 46 5.91 17.85 8.08
CA GLU A 46 4.84 18.72 8.55
C GLU A 46 5.01 18.93 10.06
N ASN A 47 5.54 20.09 10.44
CA ASN A 47 5.64 20.50 11.85
C ASN A 47 4.25 20.97 12.33
N LEU A 48 3.72 20.30 13.35
CA LEU A 48 2.40 20.58 13.90
C LEU A 48 2.49 21.58 15.06
N ASP A 49 1.59 22.57 15.10
CA ASP A 49 1.54 23.57 16.18
C ASP A 49 0.90 23.07 17.49
N VAL A 50 0.52 21.79 17.53
CA VAL A 50 -0.11 21.12 18.67
C VAL A 50 0.85 20.09 19.27
N THR A 51 0.80 19.91 20.59
CA THR A 51 1.54 18.83 21.26
C THR A 51 0.79 17.51 21.14
N LEU A 52 1.48 16.38 21.23
CA LEU A 52 0.86 15.05 21.21
C LEU A 52 -0.24 14.94 22.29
N ASP A 53 0.02 15.45 23.50
CA ASP A 53 -0.95 15.45 24.60
C ASP A 53 -2.23 16.25 24.30
N LYS A 54 -2.10 17.39 23.61
CA LYS A 54 -3.27 18.20 23.23
C LYS A 54 -4.03 17.55 22.08
N ALA A 55 -3.34 16.96 21.11
CA ALA A 55 -3.96 16.25 20.00
C ALA A 55 -4.69 14.98 20.48
N SER A 56 -4.09 14.21 21.38
CA SER A 56 -4.70 12.98 21.92
C SER A 56 -5.95 13.28 22.75
N LYS A 57 -5.98 14.39 23.51
CA LYS A 57 -7.19 14.83 24.22
C LYS A 57 -8.35 15.13 23.28
N LYS A 58 -8.08 15.81 22.16
CA LYS A 58 -9.11 16.07 21.13
C LYS A 58 -9.68 14.80 20.51
N GLN A 59 -8.92 13.70 20.47
CA GLN A 59 -9.46 12.40 20.01
C GLN A 59 -10.36 11.71 21.01
N ILE A 60 -10.17 11.96 22.30
CA ILE A 60 -11.02 11.38 23.35
C ILE A 60 -12.38 12.06 23.33
N ASP A 61 -12.38 13.37 23.10
CA ASP A 61 -13.57 14.23 23.12
C ASP A 61 -14.25 14.34 21.74
N ASN A 62 -13.89 13.50 20.76
CA ASN A 62 -14.42 13.58 19.40
C ASN A 62 -15.79 12.90 19.25
N TYR A 63 -16.38 13.01 18.06
CA TYR A 63 -17.72 12.51 17.74
C TYR A 63 -17.80 10.99 17.53
N THR A 64 -16.67 10.27 17.46
CA THR A 64 -16.60 8.82 17.20
C THR A 64 -15.88 8.09 18.32
N SER A 65 -16.57 7.17 19.02
CA SER A 65 -15.90 6.37 20.05
C SER A 65 -14.73 5.58 19.47
N GLN A 66 -13.49 5.93 19.87
CA GLN A 66 -12.27 5.30 19.42
C GLN A 66 -12.24 3.84 19.93
N GLN A 67 -12.10 2.88 19.02
CA GLN A 67 -12.23 1.46 19.34
C GLN A 67 -10.87 0.76 19.34
N VAL A 68 -10.79 -0.35 20.07
CA VAL A 68 -9.71 -1.32 19.98
C VAL A 68 -10.27 -2.73 20.17
N SER A 69 -9.74 -3.67 19.39
CA SER A 69 -10.06 -5.08 19.56
C SER A 69 -9.63 -5.58 20.95
N ASN A 70 -10.46 -6.42 21.57
CA ASN A 70 -10.10 -7.09 22.82
C ASN A 70 -8.96 -8.10 22.59
N LYS A 71 -8.38 -8.63 23.68
CA LYS A 71 -7.24 -9.57 23.60
C LYS A 71 -7.55 -10.84 22.80
N SER A 72 -8.83 -11.22 22.70
CA SER A 72 -9.29 -12.43 22.01
C SER A 72 -9.66 -12.20 20.55
N ASN A 73 -9.54 -10.96 20.04
CA ASN A 73 -9.93 -10.57 18.68
C ASN A 73 -11.35 -10.96 18.29
N ASN A 74 -12.27 -10.94 19.24
CA ASN A 74 -13.67 -11.34 19.01
C ASN A 74 -14.70 -10.28 19.44
N ALA A 75 -14.26 -9.17 20.02
CA ALA A 75 -15.13 -8.03 20.33
C ALA A 75 -14.35 -6.71 20.35
N TRP A 76 -15.05 -5.62 20.00
CA TRP A 76 -14.56 -4.25 20.09
C TRP A 76 -14.88 -3.64 21.46
N ARG A 77 -14.00 -2.76 21.93
CA ARG A 77 -14.24 -1.92 23.11
C ARG A 77 -13.68 -0.52 22.90
N ASP A 78 -14.13 0.41 23.73
CA ASP A 78 -13.53 1.74 23.78
C ASP A 78 -12.04 1.68 24.17
N ALA A 79 -11.24 2.47 23.47
CA ALA A 79 -9.82 2.66 23.75
C ALA A 79 -9.63 3.63 24.92
N SER A 80 -8.67 3.33 25.80
CA SER A 80 -8.28 4.25 26.87
C SER A 80 -7.49 5.45 26.32
N ALA A 81 -7.46 6.55 27.08
CA ALA A 81 -6.66 7.74 26.76
C ALA A 81 -5.18 7.40 26.47
N THR A 82 -4.60 6.48 27.24
CA THR A 82 -3.21 6.03 27.08
C THR A 82 -3.02 5.22 25.80
N GLU A 83 -3.98 4.36 25.45
CA GLU A 83 -3.94 3.58 24.20
C GLU A 83 -4.04 4.49 22.98
N ILE A 84 -4.94 5.47 23.01
CA ILE A 84 -5.08 6.48 21.94
C ILE A 84 -3.79 7.28 21.80
N LYS A 85 -3.26 7.83 22.90
CA LYS A 85 -2.00 8.60 22.88
C LYS A 85 -0.84 7.76 22.32
N THR A 86 -0.77 6.49 22.68
CA THR A 86 0.29 5.59 22.19
C THR A 86 0.15 5.30 20.70
N ALA A 87 -1.06 5.01 20.21
CA ALA A 87 -1.34 4.73 18.81
C ALA A 87 -1.17 5.96 17.90
N MET A 88 -1.24 7.16 18.46
CA MET A 88 -0.99 8.42 17.77
C MET A 88 0.47 8.90 17.82
N ASP A 89 1.33 8.29 18.63
CA ASP A 89 2.67 8.82 18.89
C ASP A 89 3.60 8.64 17.67
N SER A 90 3.57 9.62 16.75
CA SER A 90 4.30 9.55 15.48
C SER A 90 5.81 9.39 15.68
N SER A 91 6.36 9.92 16.76
CA SER A 91 7.79 9.84 17.10
C SER A 91 8.29 8.39 17.21
N LYS A 92 7.41 7.45 17.59
CA LYS A 92 7.74 6.02 17.70
C LYS A 92 7.73 5.29 16.35
N PHE A 93 7.10 5.88 15.34
CA PHE A 93 6.86 5.23 14.06
C PHE A 93 7.82 5.70 12.96
N ILE A 94 8.37 6.92 13.06
CA ILE A 94 9.24 7.52 12.05
C ILE A 94 10.47 6.64 11.75
N GLU A 95 11.11 6.09 12.79
CA GLU A 95 12.31 5.25 12.65
C GLU A 95 12.00 3.74 12.56
N ASP A 96 10.73 3.34 12.63
CA ASP A 96 10.34 1.94 12.57
C ASP A 96 10.31 1.42 11.12
N ASN A 97 10.88 0.25 10.88
CA ASN A 97 11.01 -0.32 9.53
C ASN A 97 9.67 -0.58 8.82
N LYS A 98 8.59 -0.84 9.58
CA LYS A 98 7.24 -1.07 9.04
C LYS A 98 6.32 0.12 9.28
N GLN A 99 6.31 0.66 10.50
CA GLN A 99 5.39 1.74 10.88
C GLN A 99 5.73 3.06 10.21
N LYS A 100 6.94 3.24 9.65
CA LYS A 100 7.23 4.37 8.77
C LYS A 100 6.29 4.45 7.56
N TYR A 101 5.73 3.32 7.11
CA TYR A 101 4.76 3.29 6.01
C TYR A 101 3.39 3.88 6.38
N GLN A 102 3.14 4.19 7.67
CA GLN A 102 2.01 5.04 8.04
C GLN A 102 2.12 6.44 7.42
N PHE A 103 3.34 6.87 7.06
CA PHE A 103 3.66 8.18 6.49
C PHE A 103 3.92 8.13 4.99
N LEU A 104 3.77 6.97 4.33
CA LEU A 104 3.85 6.87 2.88
C LEU A 104 2.75 7.76 2.27
N ASP A 105 3.12 8.62 1.31
CA ASP A 105 2.17 9.44 0.58
C ASP A 105 1.41 8.58 -0.44
N LEU A 106 0.20 8.19 -0.04
CA LEU A 106 -0.71 7.33 -0.80
C LEU A 106 -1.27 8.03 -2.03
N SER A 107 -1.10 9.35 -2.17
CA SER A 107 -1.53 10.12 -3.34
C SER A 107 -0.47 10.19 -4.46
N LYS A 108 0.69 9.55 -4.26
CA LYS A 108 1.82 9.61 -5.20
C LYS A 108 2.11 8.24 -5.80
N TYR A 109 1.90 8.14 -7.11
CA TYR A 109 2.41 7.04 -7.92
C TYR A 109 3.94 7.02 -7.91
N GLN A 110 4.52 5.87 -7.53
CA GLN A 110 5.98 5.70 -7.37
C GLN A 110 6.68 5.30 -8.67
N GLY A 111 6.05 4.47 -9.49
CA GLY A 111 6.67 3.89 -10.69
C GLY A 111 7.55 2.68 -10.38
N ILE A 112 7.10 1.79 -9.50
CA ILE A 112 7.78 0.52 -9.23
C ILE A 112 7.81 -0.33 -10.51
N ASP A 113 8.92 -1.05 -10.70
CA ASP A 113 9.08 -1.95 -11.84
C ASP A 113 7.93 -2.98 -11.89
N LYS A 114 7.26 -3.05 -13.03
CA LYS A 114 6.11 -3.94 -13.25
C LYS A 114 6.42 -5.41 -12.93
N ASN A 115 7.63 -5.89 -13.21
CA ASN A 115 7.97 -7.28 -12.94
C ASN A 115 8.10 -7.56 -11.44
N ARG A 116 8.51 -6.57 -10.63
CA ARG A 116 8.47 -6.69 -9.15
C ARG A 116 7.04 -6.88 -8.66
N ILE A 117 6.10 -6.08 -9.16
CA ILE A 117 4.67 -6.20 -8.80
C ILE A 117 4.10 -7.53 -9.26
N LYS A 118 4.35 -7.94 -10.52
CA LYS A 118 3.87 -9.23 -11.03
C LYS A 118 4.38 -10.41 -10.20
N ARG A 119 5.62 -10.36 -9.72
CA ARG A 119 6.16 -11.41 -8.84
C ARG A 119 5.49 -11.42 -7.48
N MET A 120 5.20 -10.27 -6.88
CA MET A 120 4.43 -10.17 -5.64
C MET A 120 3.01 -10.76 -5.82
N LEU A 121 2.42 -10.63 -7.01
CA LEU A 121 1.08 -11.12 -7.33
C LEU A 121 1.04 -12.53 -7.93
N PHE A 122 2.13 -13.31 -7.89
CA PHE A 122 2.22 -14.57 -8.64
C PHE A 122 1.14 -15.61 -8.29
N ASP A 123 0.66 -15.62 -7.03
CA ASP A 123 -0.38 -16.52 -6.52
C ASP A 123 -1.78 -15.87 -6.49
N ARG A 124 -1.95 -14.77 -7.24
CA ARG A 124 -3.16 -13.94 -7.33
C ARG A 124 -3.56 -13.75 -8.79
N GLU A 125 -4.01 -14.83 -9.44
CA GLU A 125 -4.24 -14.88 -10.90
C GLU A 125 -5.02 -13.67 -11.45
N THR A 126 -6.15 -13.30 -10.84
CA THR A 126 -6.96 -12.15 -11.29
C THR A 126 -6.18 -10.83 -11.23
N LEU A 127 -5.47 -10.55 -10.13
CA LEU A 127 -4.70 -9.31 -10.00
C LEU A 127 -3.44 -9.32 -10.87
N LEU A 128 -2.82 -10.49 -11.02
CA LEU A 128 -1.67 -10.68 -11.89
C LEU A 128 -2.03 -10.39 -13.35
N LYS A 129 -3.20 -10.86 -13.79
CA LYS A 129 -3.73 -10.60 -15.14
C LYS A 129 -3.97 -9.11 -15.37
N HIS A 130 -4.47 -8.41 -14.36
CA HIS A 130 -4.83 -6.98 -14.43
C HIS A 130 -3.76 -6.04 -13.85
N THR A 131 -2.51 -6.50 -13.68
CA THR A 131 -1.43 -5.67 -13.10
C THR A 131 -1.21 -4.39 -13.89
N ASP A 132 -1.34 -4.43 -15.22
CA ASP A 132 -1.21 -3.25 -16.07
C ASP A 132 -2.32 -2.23 -15.80
N ASP A 133 -3.56 -2.70 -15.67
CA ASP A 133 -4.72 -1.85 -15.36
C ASP A 133 -4.56 -1.18 -13.99
N PHE A 134 -4.04 -1.90 -12.99
CA PHE A 134 -3.72 -1.31 -11.68
C PHE A 134 -2.67 -0.22 -11.77
N LEU A 135 -1.59 -0.45 -12.52
CA LEU A 135 -0.50 0.50 -12.65
C LEU A 135 -0.93 1.77 -13.40
N GLU A 136 -1.71 1.61 -14.46
CA GLU A 136 -2.29 2.72 -15.21
C GLU A 136 -3.30 3.50 -14.35
N ALA A 137 -4.22 2.79 -13.68
CA ALA A 137 -5.20 3.42 -12.80
C ALA A 137 -4.56 4.16 -11.63
N ALA A 138 -3.53 3.59 -11.01
CA ALA A 138 -2.77 4.23 -9.93
C ALA A 138 -2.10 5.53 -10.41
N LYS A 139 -1.46 5.47 -11.58
CA LYS A 139 -0.80 6.63 -12.18
C LYS A 139 -1.79 7.73 -12.55
N ASP A 140 -2.85 7.38 -13.26
CA ASP A 140 -3.86 8.34 -13.76
C ASP A 140 -4.65 9.00 -12.63
N ASN A 141 -4.94 8.26 -11.56
CA ASN A 141 -5.73 8.74 -10.45
C ASN A 141 -4.88 9.23 -9.27
N HIS A 142 -3.57 9.39 -9.42
CA HIS A 142 -2.69 9.85 -8.35
C HIS A 142 -2.88 9.04 -7.06
N VAL A 143 -2.69 7.73 -7.18
CA VAL A 143 -2.71 6.79 -6.07
C VAL A 143 -1.39 6.01 -6.08
N ASN A 144 -0.83 5.76 -4.90
CA ASN A 144 0.30 4.86 -4.76
C ASN A 144 -0.11 3.44 -5.19
N GLU A 145 0.64 2.85 -6.11
CA GLU A 145 0.30 1.57 -6.73
C GLU A 145 0.34 0.39 -5.75
N VAL A 146 1.19 0.45 -4.72
CA VAL A 146 1.25 -0.59 -3.68
C VAL A 146 0.02 -0.52 -2.81
N TYR A 147 -0.39 0.69 -2.41
CA TYR A 147 -1.62 0.91 -1.66
C TYR A 147 -2.87 0.50 -2.46
N LEU A 148 -2.94 0.87 -3.75
CA LEU A 148 -4.09 0.51 -4.59
C LEU A 148 -4.24 -1.02 -4.70
N ILE A 149 -3.12 -1.73 -4.90
CA ILE A 149 -3.12 -3.19 -5.01
C ILE A 149 -3.37 -3.86 -3.65
N SER A 150 -2.77 -3.35 -2.57
CA SER A 150 -2.98 -3.88 -1.22
C SER A 150 -4.43 -3.75 -0.78
N HIS A 151 -5.05 -2.62 -1.08
CA HIS A 151 -6.45 -2.39 -0.75
C HIS A 151 -7.35 -3.34 -1.54
N ALA A 152 -7.12 -3.49 -2.85
CA ALA A 152 -7.86 -4.47 -3.65
C ALA A 152 -7.68 -5.91 -3.13
N LEU A 153 -6.47 -6.29 -2.68
CA LEU A 153 -6.21 -7.60 -2.09
C LEU A 153 -7.04 -7.87 -0.84
N LEU A 154 -7.11 -6.89 0.07
CA LEU A 154 -7.86 -7.01 1.32
C LEU A 154 -9.37 -7.07 1.07
N GLU A 155 -9.90 -6.15 0.27
CA GLU A 155 -11.34 -6.04 -0.02
C GLU A 155 -11.89 -7.24 -0.80
N THR A 156 -11.01 -7.94 -1.52
CA THR A 156 -11.42 -9.06 -2.37
C THR A 156 -11.03 -10.42 -1.80
N GLY A 157 -10.43 -10.47 -0.61
CA GLY A 157 -9.91 -11.70 -0.02
C GLY A 157 -8.96 -12.42 -0.98
N ALA A 158 -8.01 -11.67 -1.56
CA ALA A 158 -7.12 -12.13 -2.63
C ALA A 158 -7.84 -12.47 -3.95
N SER A 159 -8.79 -11.62 -4.37
CA SER A 159 -9.64 -11.79 -5.57
C SER A 159 -10.54 -13.01 -5.58
N LYS A 160 -10.83 -13.56 -4.39
CA LYS A 160 -11.76 -14.68 -4.21
C LYS A 160 -13.19 -14.20 -3.98
N SER A 161 -13.40 -12.91 -3.71
CA SER A 161 -14.74 -12.37 -3.51
C SER A 161 -15.58 -12.47 -4.78
N GLN A 162 -16.88 -12.70 -4.59
CA GLN A 162 -17.84 -12.75 -5.69
C GLN A 162 -17.91 -11.41 -6.45
N LEU A 163 -17.74 -10.28 -5.74
CA LEU A 163 -17.69 -8.93 -6.33
C LEU A 163 -16.51 -8.73 -7.29
N ALA A 164 -15.32 -9.21 -6.93
CA ALA A 164 -14.12 -9.07 -7.78
C ALA A 164 -14.18 -9.97 -9.03
N ASN A 165 -14.80 -11.15 -8.89
CA ASN A 165 -14.99 -12.08 -10.02
C ASN A 165 -16.18 -11.68 -10.91
N GLY A 166 -17.00 -10.76 -10.42
CA GLY A 166 -18.10 -10.12 -11.12
C GLY A 166 -19.46 -10.79 -10.85
N VAL A 167 -20.50 -9.97 -10.75
CA VAL A 167 -21.88 -10.37 -10.50
C VAL A 167 -22.73 -10.12 -11.74
N GLU A 168 -23.52 -11.10 -12.15
CA GLU A 168 -24.43 -10.97 -13.28
C GLU A 168 -25.71 -10.24 -12.87
N ILE A 169 -26.04 -9.16 -13.58
CA ILE A 169 -27.28 -8.40 -13.43
C ILE A 169 -27.82 -8.12 -14.83
N ASP A 170 -29.03 -8.59 -15.12
CA ASP A 170 -29.72 -8.41 -16.40
C ASP A 170 -28.89 -8.85 -17.62
N GLY A 171 -28.20 -10.00 -17.52
CA GLY A 171 -27.40 -10.58 -18.60
C GLY A 171 -26.04 -9.91 -18.83
N LYS A 172 -25.60 -9.01 -17.93
CA LYS A 172 -24.28 -8.39 -17.98
C LYS A 172 -23.54 -8.55 -16.66
N LYS A 173 -22.22 -8.76 -16.72
CA LYS A 173 -21.37 -8.92 -15.54
C LYS A 173 -20.80 -7.57 -15.11
N TYR A 174 -20.80 -7.32 -13.80
CA TYR A 174 -20.24 -6.10 -13.20
C TYR A 174 -19.25 -6.45 -12.11
N TYR A 175 -18.14 -5.72 -12.05
CA TYR A 175 -16.98 -6.04 -11.22
C TYR A 175 -16.74 -4.95 -10.17
N ASN A 176 -16.24 -5.33 -9.00
CA ASN A 176 -15.86 -4.40 -7.94
C ASN A 176 -14.68 -4.93 -7.13
N PHE A 177 -13.53 -4.27 -7.25
CA PHE A 177 -12.26 -4.70 -6.63
C PHE A 177 -11.97 -4.05 -5.28
N TYR A 178 -12.80 -3.12 -4.83
CA TYR A 178 -12.53 -2.33 -3.61
C TYR A 178 -13.74 -2.23 -2.68
N GLY A 179 -14.72 -3.12 -2.85
CA GLY A 179 -15.93 -3.13 -2.02
C GLY A 179 -16.76 -1.84 -2.11
N VAL A 180 -16.58 -1.01 -3.15
CA VAL A 180 -17.21 0.32 -3.19
C VAL A 180 -18.73 0.18 -3.22
N GLY A 181 -19.40 0.76 -2.24
CA GLY A 181 -20.87 0.69 -2.12
C GLY A 181 -21.40 -0.68 -1.67
N ALA A 182 -20.55 -1.58 -1.18
CA ALA A 182 -20.95 -2.83 -0.55
C ALA A 182 -21.33 -2.58 0.92
N LEU A 183 -22.62 -2.58 1.22
CA LEU A 183 -23.16 -2.36 2.57
C LEU A 183 -23.31 -3.68 3.34
N ASP A 184 -23.06 -3.66 4.65
CA ASP A 184 -23.04 -4.87 5.51
C ASP A 184 -24.31 -5.73 5.43
N GLU A 185 -25.47 -5.12 5.16
CA GLU A 185 -26.75 -5.83 5.04
C GLU A 185 -26.80 -6.80 3.86
N ASP A 186 -26.19 -6.43 2.73
CA ASP A 186 -26.15 -7.22 1.50
C ASP A 186 -24.99 -6.73 0.61
N PRO A 187 -23.73 -7.05 0.98
CA PRO A 187 -22.55 -6.43 0.37
C PRO A 187 -22.40 -6.80 -1.10
N ILE A 188 -22.82 -8.01 -1.48
CA ILE A 188 -22.74 -8.49 -2.87
C ILE A 188 -23.73 -7.73 -3.76
N LYS A 189 -25.00 -7.64 -3.36
CA LYS A 189 -26.02 -6.96 -4.18
C LYS A 189 -25.74 -5.47 -4.28
N THR A 190 -25.49 -4.81 -3.15
CA THR A 190 -25.28 -3.36 -3.09
C THR A 190 -24.00 -2.96 -3.84
N GLY A 191 -22.89 -3.70 -3.63
CA GLY A 191 -21.64 -3.48 -4.35
C GLY A 191 -21.75 -3.70 -5.86
N ALA A 192 -22.52 -4.71 -6.30
CA ALA A 192 -22.76 -4.97 -7.71
C ALA A 192 -23.70 -3.94 -8.36
N GLN A 193 -24.71 -3.46 -7.63
CA GLN A 193 -25.58 -2.37 -8.07
C GLN A 193 -24.81 -1.05 -8.21
N TYR A 194 -23.88 -0.77 -7.28
CA TYR A 194 -22.97 0.36 -7.39
C TYR A 194 -22.11 0.25 -8.66
N ALA A 195 -21.50 -0.91 -8.88
CA ALA A 195 -20.70 -1.20 -10.07
C ALA A 195 -21.52 -1.02 -11.37
N LYS A 196 -22.77 -1.51 -11.40
CA LYS A 196 -23.71 -1.31 -12.51
C LYS A 196 -23.99 0.17 -12.77
N LYS A 197 -24.29 0.94 -11.73
CA LYS A 197 -24.58 2.38 -11.83
C LYS A 197 -23.40 3.15 -12.43
N HIS A 198 -22.17 2.73 -12.15
CA HIS A 198 -20.94 3.37 -12.65
C HIS A 198 -20.39 2.71 -13.92
N GLY A 199 -21.11 1.75 -14.51
CA GLY A 199 -20.72 1.12 -15.76
C GLY A 199 -19.45 0.27 -15.67
N TRP A 200 -19.16 -0.31 -14.50
CA TRP A 200 -18.02 -1.19 -14.25
C TRP A 200 -18.29 -2.60 -14.79
N ASP A 201 -18.53 -2.67 -16.10
CA ASP A 201 -18.90 -3.88 -16.83
C ASP A 201 -17.70 -4.69 -17.36
N THR A 202 -16.48 -4.23 -17.07
CA THR A 202 -15.23 -4.97 -17.27
C THR A 202 -14.32 -4.79 -16.05
N PRO A 203 -13.38 -5.72 -15.79
CA PRO A 203 -12.43 -5.58 -14.68
C PRO A 203 -11.62 -4.29 -14.74
N GLU A 204 -11.18 -3.88 -15.93
CA GLU A 204 -10.36 -2.69 -16.15
C GLU A 204 -11.11 -1.41 -15.74
N LYS A 205 -12.41 -1.32 -16.09
CA LYS A 205 -13.25 -0.19 -15.66
C LYS A 205 -13.48 -0.18 -14.15
N ALA A 206 -13.64 -1.35 -13.53
CA ALA A 206 -13.78 -1.45 -12.08
C ALA A 206 -12.51 -1.04 -11.34
N ILE A 207 -11.34 -1.42 -11.85
CA ILE A 207 -10.03 -1.03 -11.31
C ILE A 207 -9.86 0.48 -11.42
N ARG A 208 -10.06 1.05 -12.61
CA ARG A 208 -9.91 2.50 -12.84
C ARG A 208 -10.92 3.33 -12.04
N GLY A 209 -12.19 2.93 -12.05
CA GLY A 209 -13.25 3.63 -11.34
C GLY A 209 -13.12 3.52 -9.82
N GLY A 210 -12.64 2.39 -9.32
CA GLY A 210 -12.32 2.22 -7.91
C GLY A 210 -11.12 3.06 -7.47
N ALA A 211 -10.07 3.14 -8.28
CA ALA A 211 -8.94 4.04 -8.03
C ALA A 211 -9.36 5.53 -8.01
N GLU A 212 -10.23 5.93 -8.95
CA GLU A 212 -10.82 7.27 -8.98
C GLU A 212 -11.66 7.54 -7.72
N PHE A 213 -12.46 6.57 -7.29
CA PHE A 213 -13.23 6.65 -6.06
C PHE A 213 -12.31 6.83 -4.85
N ILE A 214 -11.28 6.00 -4.71
CA ILE A 214 -10.31 6.05 -3.62
C ILE A 214 -9.64 7.43 -3.56
N HIS A 215 -9.18 7.94 -4.70
CA HIS A 215 -8.55 9.25 -4.75
C HIS A 215 -9.52 10.35 -4.29
N LYS A 216 -10.71 10.41 -4.91
CA LYS A 216 -11.69 11.47 -4.61
C LYS A 216 -12.18 11.46 -3.17
N HIS A 217 -12.40 10.28 -2.59
CA HIS A 217 -12.99 10.17 -1.25
C HIS A 217 -11.95 10.21 -0.15
N PHE A 218 -10.72 9.77 -0.40
CA PHE A 218 -9.74 9.56 0.67
C PHE A 218 -8.45 10.33 0.50
N LEU A 219 -8.06 10.67 -0.73
CA LEU A 219 -6.76 11.29 -1.05
C LEU A 219 -6.89 12.66 -1.73
N SER A 220 -8.10 13.22 -1.76
CA SER A 220 -8.39 14.52 -2.38
C SER A 220 -7.99 15.70 -1.51
N HIS A 221 -7.81 15.47 -0.21
CA HIS A 221 -7.37 16.48 0.75
C HIS A 221 -5.89 16.29 1.03
N ASP A 222 -5.05 17.25 0.62
CA ASP A 222 -3.60 17.21 0.80
C ASP A 222 -3.14 16.93 2.24
N ASP A 223 -4.01 17.17 3.22
CA ASP A 223 -3.77 16.99 4.65
C ASP A 223 -4.01 15.56 5.15
N GLN A 224 -4.54 14.66 4.31
CA GLN A 224 -4.90 13.29 4.67
C GLN A 224 -4.42 12.24 3.64
N ASN A 225 -3.26 12.47 3.04
CA ASN A 225 -2.71 11.57 2.01
C ASN A 225 -1.85 10.43 2.56
N THR A 226 -1.83 10.20 3.88
CA THR A 226 -1.09 9.08 4.49
C THR A 226 -2.00 8.30 5.42
N LEU A 227 -1.73 7.02 5.68
CA LEU A 227 -2.51 6.23 6.64
C LEU A 227 -2.59 6.93 8.02
N TYR A 228 -1.48 7.50 8.49
CA TYR A 228 -1.44 8.25 9.74
C TYR A 228 -2.42 9.43 9.73
N SER A 229 -2.41 10.23 8.66
CA SER A 229 -3.25 11.43 8.57
C SER A 229 -4.71 11.14 8.26
N MET A 230 -5.00 10.07 7.50
CA MET A 230 -6.35 9.54 7.34
C MET A 230 -6.95 9.08 8.67
N ARG A 231 -6.12 8.45 9.52
CA ARG A 231 -6.59 7.93 10.81
C ARG A 231 -6.72 9.00 11.88
N TRP A 232 -5.75 9.91 11.97
CA TRP A 232 -5.62 10.80 13.12
C TRP A 232 -5.92 12.26 12.81
N ASN A 233 -5.86 12.66 11.53
CA ASN A 233 -6.01 14.05 11.07
C ASN A 233 -5.19 15.02 11.93
N PRO A 234 -3.85 14.96 11.92
CA PRO A 234 -3.02 15.73 12.86
C PRO A 234 -3.17 17.25 12.73
N LYS A 235 -3.64 17.76 11.57
CA LYS A 235 -3.96 19.19 11.38
C LYS A 235 -5.26 19.59 12.07
N ASN A 236 -6.27 18.70 12.07
CA ASN A 236 -7.53 18.88 12.78
C ASN A 236 -7.86 17.63 13.63
N PRO A 237 -7.15 17.39 14.75
CA PRO A 237 -7.29 16.14 15.51
C PRO A 237 -8.72 15.96 16.00
N GLY A 238 -9.28 14.77 15.79
CA GLY A 238 -10.66 14.43 16.12
C GLY A 238 -11.62 14.50 14.94
N GLU A 239 -11.25 15.19 13.86
CA GLU A 239 -12.13 15.47 12.71
C GLU A 239 -11.84 14.58 11.50
N HIS A 240 -12.89 14.24 10.73
CA HIS A 240 -12.81 13.53 9.44
C HIS A 240 -11.87 12.32 9.44
N GLN A 241 -12.11 11.37 10.36
CA GLN A 241 -11.29 10.15 10.46
C GLN A 241 -11.83 9.01 9.60
N TYR A 242 -10.92 8.29 8.96
CA TYR A 242 -11.27 7.16 8.10
C TYR A 242 -11.82 5.94 8.88
N ALA A 243 -11.31 5.70 10.09
CA ALA A 243 -11.63 4.52 10.88
C ALA A 243 -11.71 4.83 12.37
N THR A 244 -12.46 4.01 13.11
CA THR A 244 -12.58 4.09 14.58
C THR A 244 -11.54 3.22 15.30
N ASP A 245 -11.04 2.14 14.69
CA ASP A 245 -9.99 1.30 15.27
C ASP A 245 -8.67 2.06 15.38
N ILE A 246 -8.15 2.23 16.60
CA ILE A 246 -6.87 2.91 16.85
C ILE A 246 -5.68 2.21 16.17
N LYS A 247 -5.80 0.90 15.84
CA LYS A 247 -4.75 0.13 15.18
C LYS A 247 -4.84 0.12 13.65
N TRP A 248 -5.87 0.76 13.08
CA TRP A 248 -6.11 0.73 11.64
C TRP A 248 -4.88 1.17 10.82
N ALA A 249 -4.22 2.26 11.21
CA ALA A 249 -3.04 2.75 10.49
C ALA A 249 -1.86 1.78 10.63
N GLU A 250 -1.63 1.25 11.83
CA GLU A 250 -0.53 0.30 12.09
C GLU A 250 -0.69 -1.01 11.31
N SER A 251 -1.92 -1.55 11.27
CA SER A 251 -2.23 -2.77 10.53
C SER A 251 -2.04 -2.57 9.03
N ASN A 252 -2.53 -1.47 8.46
CA ASN A 252 -2.36 -1.17 7.04
C ASN A 252 -0.90 -0.88 6.68
N ALA A 253 -0.15 -0.18 7.53
CA ALA A 253 1.27 0.10 7.30
C ALA A 253 2.10 -1.19 7.29
N THR A 254 1.77 -2.15 8.16
CA THR A 254 2.42 -3.47 8.18
C THR A 254 2.25 -4.19 6.84
N ILE A 255 1.03 -4.19 6.29
CA ILE A 255 0.72 -4.83 5.01
C ILE A 255 1.46 -4.15 3.86
N ILE A 256 1.47 -2.82 3.82
CA ILE A 256 2.22 -2.06 2.81
C ILE A 256 3.72 -2.36 2.92
N ALA A 257 4.28 -2.33 4.13
CA ALA A 257 5.69 -2.60 4.38
C ALA A 257 6.09 -4.01 3.91
N ASP A 258 5.25 -5.01 4.20
CA ASP A 258 5.48 -6.40 3.79
C ASP A 258 5.49 -6.53 2.26
N PHE A 259 4.60 -5.84 1.55
CA PHE A 259 4.63 -5.81 0.07
C PHE A 259 5.89 -5.15 -0.50
N TYR A 260 6.36 -4.03 0.07
CA TYR A 260 7.63 -3.44 -0.33
C TYR A 260 8.81 -4.40 -0.09
N GLN A 261 8.79 -5.10 1.06
CA GLN A 261 9.80 -6.10 1.40
C GLN A 261 9.80 -7.29 0.43
N GLU A 262 8.63 -7.86 0.11
CA GLU A 262 8.48 -8.94 -0.88
C GLU A 262 9.00 -8.52 -2.27
N MET A 263 8.74 -7.27 -2.65
CA MET A 263 9.26 -6.69 -3.89
C MET A 263 10.74 -6.31 -3.83
N LYS A 264 11.41 -6.47 -2.68
CA LYS A 264 12.82 -6.09 -2.44
C LYS A 264 13.13 -4.65 -2.84
N THR A 265 12.27 -3.72 -2.44
CA THR A 265 12.44 -2.28 -2.65
C THR A 265 11.78 -1.52 -1.51
N GLU A 266 11.72 -0.20 -1.58
CA GLU A 266 11.16 0.64 -0.52
C GLU A 266 10.30 1.78 -1.07
N GLY A 267 9.49 2.36 -0.19
CA GLY A 267 8.69 3.54 -0.48
C GLY A 267 9.55 4.73 -0.90
N LYS A 268 9.01 5.60 -1.76
CA LYS A 268 9.70 6.81 -2.22
C LYS A 268 9.21 8.08 -1.53
N TYR A 269 7.90 8.31 -1.53
CA TYR A 269 7.32 9.59 -1.11
C TYR A 269 6.78 9.44 0.32
N PHE A 270 7.33 10.21 1.25
CA PHE A 270 6.88 10.21 2.64
C PHE A 270 6.49 11.61 3.08
N LYS A 271 5.44 11.68 3.90
CA LYS A 271 4.98 12.90 4.58
C LYS A 271 4.90 12.62 6.07
N TRP A 272 5.91 13.11 6.79
CA TRP A 272 6.07 12.93 8.24
C TRP A 272 5.29 14.00 8.98
N TYR A 273 4.66 13.63 10.10
CA TYR A 273 3.93 14.54 10.97
C TYR A 273 4.61 14.61 12.34
N VAL A 274 5.16 15.77 12.67
CA VAL A 274 5.99 15.97 13.86
C VAL A 274 5.26 16.89 14.82
N TYR A 275 4.90 16.40 16.00
CA TYR A 275 4.22 17.20 17.01
C TYR A 275 5.13 18.29 17.59
N LYS A 276 4.51 19.35 18.13
CA LYS A 276 5.23 20.51 18.70
C LYS A 276 6.23 20.14 19.78
N ASP A 277 5.98 19.06 20.51
CA ASP A 277 6.79 18.54 21.61
C ASP A 277 7.77 17.42 21.20
N ASP A 278 7.88 17.08 19.92
CA ASP A 278 8.88 16.15 19.40
C ASP A 278 10.16 16.89 18.97
N ASP A 279 11.04 17.18 19.93
CA ASP A 279 12.29 17.89 19.65
C ASP A 279 13.30 17.07 18.83
N LYS A 280 13.15 15.74 18.78
CA LYS A 280 14.09 14.84 18.09
C LYS A 280 13.94 14.92 16.57
N HIS A 281 12.70 15.03 16.08
CA HIS A 281 12.38 14.93 14.65
C HIS A 281 11.96 16.25 14.00
N LYS A 282 12.02 17.38 14.72
CA LYS A 282 11.84 18.70 14.10
C LYS A 282 12.90 18.91 13.01
N ALA A 283 12.44 19.24 11.81
CA ALA A 283 13.34 19.75 10.78
C ALA A 283 13.89 21.11 11.24
N ASN A 284 15.23 21.24 11.27
CA ASN A 284 15.90 22.54 11.47
C ASN A 284 15.64 23.49 10.30
#